data_AF-A0A7Y0B4C2-F1
#
_entry.id   AF-A0A7Y0B4C2-F1
#
_cell.length_a   1.000
_cell.length_b   1.000
_cell.length_c   1.000
_cell.angle_alpha   90.00
_cell.angle_beta   90.00
_cell.angle_gamma   90.00
#
_symmetry.space_group_name_H-M   'P 1'
#
loop_
_entity.id
_entity.type
_entity.pdbx_description
1 polymer ?
#
loop_
_entity_poly.entity_id
_entity_poly.type
_entity_poly.pdbx_seq_one_letter_code
_entity_poly.pdbx_strand_id
1 'polypeptide(L)'
;MRRSYIYMAAAGALTALLSGCADENPDWNYSIPQRICGIETGESTVKPLLPKGDSLEEKIRAAVGEEQDASERCLLYVDREQHGNGRNLSIYKDREIEKIDAHQEAEHLLKFTNIQRVELGEHVTSAAIGDEGALVVMACTPKTSKGEPYKYLVTQVRFGKDADKPENLPVRHQQLKEFLRAYIPATFVDRCRN
;
A
#
# COMPACT_ATOMS: atom_id res chain seq x y z
N MET A 1 -30.93 46.95 -64.00
CA MET A 1 -29.98 45.96 -64.56
C MET A 1 -29.75 44.87 -63.53
N ARG A 2 -29.74 43.62 -64.02
CA ARG A 2 -29.64 42.36 -63.28
C ARG A 2 -28.32 42.23 -62.49
N ARG A 3 -28.37 41.52 -61.35
CA ARG A 3 -27.59 40.29 -61.14
C ARG A 3 -28.04 39.54 -59.88
N SER A 4 -27.99 38.22 -60.01
CA SER A 4 -28.60 37.18 -59.18
C SER A 4 -27.63 36.59 -58.15
N TYR A 5 -28.24 35.97 -57.13
CA TYR A 5 -27.80 35.06 -56.06
C TYR A 5 -26.45 34.31 -56.16
N ILE A 6 -25.72 34.22 -55.04
CA ILE A 6 -24.92 33.04 -54.65
C ILE A 6 -24.95 32.86 -53.10
N TYR A 7 -25.14 31.60 -52.68
CA TYR A 7 -25.20 31.04 -51.32
C TYR A 7 -23.87 31.12 -50.55
N MET A 8 -23.92 31.21 -49.22
CA MET A 8 -22.95 30.53 -48.34
C MET A 8 -23.54 30.31 -46.94
N ALA A 9 -23.78 29.03 -46.61
CA ALA A 9 -23.97 28.56 -45.25
C ALA A 9 -22.62 28.55 -44.52
N ALA A 10 -22.58 29.00 -43.27
CA ALA A 10 -21.48 28.71 -42.35
C ALA A 10 -22.05 28.45 -40.95
N ALA A 11 -22.00 27.18 -40.57
CA ALA A 11 -22.19 26.69 -39.22
C ALA A 11 -20.94 26.94 -38.36
N GLY A 12 -21.11 27.02 -37.05
CA GLY A 12 -20.03 26.97 -36.05
C GLY A 12 -20.09 28.14 -35.06
N ALA A 13 -20.01 27.98 -33.75
CA ALA A 13 -19.62 26.82 -32.95
C ALA A 13 -20.28 26.92 -31.56
N LEU A 14 -20.78 25.79 -31.04
CA LEU A 14 -20.98 25.62 -29.61
C LEU A 14 -19.60 25.54 -28.96
N THR A 15 -19.19 26.59 -28.24
CA THR A 15 -18.09 26.50 -27.28
C THR A 15 -18.60 25.85 -26.00
N ALA A 16 -18.60 24.52 -25.98
CA ALA A 16 -18.65 23.78 -24.72
C ALA A 16 -17.31 24.02 -24.00
N LEU A 17 -17.32 24.95 -23.04
CA LEU A 17 -16.28 25.06 -22.04
C LEU A 17 -16.35 23.80 -21.18
N LEU A 18 -15.58 22.78 -21.56
CA LEU A 18 -15.23 21.70 -20.66
C LEU A 18 -14.42 22.35 -19.52
N SER A 19 -15.05 22.47 -18.35
CA SER A 19 -14.37 22.72 -17.09
C SER A 19 -13.40 21.56 -16.85
N GLY A 20 -12.18 21.70 -17.31
CA GLY A 20 -11.07 20.84 -16.94
C GLY A 20 -10.76 21.08 -15.47
N CYS A 21 -11.42 20.34 -14.58
CA CYS A 21 -10.89 20.07 -13.25
C CYS A 21 -9.75 19.05 -13.43
N ALA A 22 -8.64 19.49 -14.01
CA ALA A 22 -7.39 18.74 -14.00
C ALA A 22 -6.69 19.02 -12.67
N ASP A 23 -7.27 18.50 -11.58
CA ASP A 23 -6.49 18.25 -10.36
C ASP A 23 -5.77 16.91 -10.56
N GLU A 24 -4.78 16.91 -11.44
CA GLU A 24 -3.90 15.75 -11.61
C GLU A 24 -2.49 16.22 -11.28
N ASN A 25 -2.14 16.04 -10.01
CA ASN A 25 -0.78 16.17 -9.51
C ASN A 25 0.11 15.28 -10.42
N PRO A 26 0.95 15.86 -11.30
CA PRO A 26 1.53 15.17 -12.48
C PRO A 26 2.57 14.09 -12.15
N ASP A 27 2.72 13.81 -10.86
CA ASP A 27 3.74 12.97 -10.27
C ASP A 27 3.28 11.51 -10.10
N TRP A 28 1.96 11.24 -10.05
CA TRP A 28 1.39 9.88 -9.95
C TRP A 28 0.41 9.63 -11.08
N ASN A 29 0.90 9.05 -12.17
CA ASN A 29 0.15 8.88 -13.42
C ASN A 29 -0.45 7.46 -13.56
N TYR A 30 -0.72 6.82 -12.43
CA TYR A 30 -1.35 5.50 -12.33
C TYR A 30 -2.50 5.51 -11.33
N SER A 31 -3.47 4.61 -11.53
CA SER A 31 -4.57 4.40 -10.59
C SER A 31 -4.17 3.44 -9.47
N ILE A 32 -4.59 3.74 -8.24
CA ILE A 32 -4.39 2.87 -7.08
C ILE A 32 -5.67 2.05 -6.88
N PRO A 33 -5.60 0.70 -6.81
CA PRO A 33 -6.77 -0.12 -6.63
C PRO A 33 -7.40 0.10 -5.24
N GLN A 34 -8.72 -0.05 -5.15
CA GLN A 34 -9.47 0.08 -3.89
C GLN A 34 -9.09 -0.98 -2.83
N ARG A 35 -8.53 -2.10 -3.30
CA ARG A 35 -8.00 -3.15 -2.43
C ARG A 35 -6.51 -3.26 -2.69
N ILE A 36 -5.74 -3.19 -1.61
CA ILE A 36 -4.31 -3.39 -1.62
C ILE A 36 -4.04 -4.68 -0.85
N CYS A 37 -3.38 -5.63 -1.49
CA CYS A 37 -3.05 -6.93 -0.93
C CYS A 37 -4.29 -7.65 -0.40
N GLY A 38 -5.37 -7.57 -1.16
CA GLY A 38 -6.68 -8.13 -0.81
C GLY A 38 -7.44 -7.39 0.30
N ILE A 39 -6.89 -6.33 0.90
CA ILE A 39 -7.50 -5.57 1.99
C ILE A 39 -8.05 -4.25 1.44
N GLU A 40 -9.30 -3.94 1.76
CA GLU A 40 -9.91 -2.66 1.40
C GLU A 40 -9.18 -1.51 2.10
N THR A 41 -8.61 -0.61 1.30
CA THR A 41 -7.75 0.48 1.79
C THR A 41 -7.98 1.70 0.91
N GLY A 42 -8.17 2.88 1.52
CA GLY A 42 -8.40 4.10 0.75
C GLY A 42 -7.16 4.56 -0.01
N GLU A 43 -7.33 5.01 -1.26
CA GLU A 43 -6.24 5.55 -2.10
C GLU A 43 -5.37 6.56 -1.33
N SER A 44 -6.01 7.49 -0.62
CA SER A 44 -5.33 8.56 0.12
C SER A 44 -4.37 8.08 1.20
N THR A 45 -4.51 6.83 1.67
CA THR A 45 -3.64 6.26 2.71
C THR A 45 -2.46 5.49 2.13
N VAL A 46 -2.58 4.98 0.91
CA VAL A 46 -1.53 4.17 0.24
C VAL A 46 -0.69 5.06 -0.67
N LYS A 47 -1.31 5.98 -1.40
CA LYS A 47 -0.65 6.88 -2.36
C LYS A 47 0.60 7.56 -1.80
N PRO A 48 0.61 8.10 -0.56
CA PRO A 48 1.80 8.77 -0.04
C PRO A 48 3.00 7.84 0.18
N LEU A 49 2.77 6.52 0.27
CA LEU A 49 3.82 5.51 0.44
C LEU A 49 4.38 4.99 -0.88
N LEU A 50 3.70 5.26 -1.99
CA LEU A 50 4.10 4.79 -3.30
C LEU A 50 4.97 5.82 -4.02
N PRO A 51 6.07 5.39 -4.65
CA PRO A 51 6.88 6.24 -5.52
C PRO A 51 6.05 6.90 -6.63
N LYS A 52 6.48 8.08 -7.05
CA LYS A 52 5.98 8.74 -8.26
C LYS A 52 6.24 7.87 -9.49
N GLY A 53 5.38 7.89 -10.49
CA GLY A 53 5.56 7.04 -11.69
C GLY A 53 4.35 6.95 -12.61
N ASP A 54 4.41 6.05 -13.58
CA ASP A 54 3.44 5.91 -14.67
C ASP A 54 2.60 4.63 -14.60
N SER A 55 3.06 3.60 -13.89
CA SER A 55 2.36 2.32 -13.80
C SER A 55 2.50 1.69 -12.42
N LEU A 56 1.43 1.02 -11.97
CA LEU A 56 1.39 0.25 -10.73
C LEU A 56 1.03 -1.21 -11.03
N GLU A 57 1.88 -2.14 -10.59
CA GLU A 57 1.65 -3.58 -10.68
C GLU A 57 1.59 -4.19 -9.27
N GLU A 58 0.53 -4.92 -8.96
CA GLU A 58 0.41 -5.70 -7.73
C GLU A 58 0.73 -7.18 -7.98
N LYS A 59 1.57 -7.77 -7.12
CA LYS A 59 1.81 -9.22 -7.10
C LYS A 59 1.63 -9.79 -5.71
N ILE A 60 0.70 -10.72 -5.59
CA ILE A 60 0.50 -11.54 -4.40
C ILE A 60 1.16 -12.90 -4.63
N ARG A 61 1.99 -13.33 -3.69
CA ARG A 61 2.67 -14.63 -3.70
C ARG A 61 2.49 -15.28 -2.34
N ALA A 62 2.23 -16.58 -2.32
CA ALA A 62 2.51 -17.37 -1.13
C ALA A 62 4.01 -17.29 -0.83
N ALA A 63 4.38 -17.07 0.43
CA ALA A 63 5.76 -17.31 0.87
C ALA A 63 6.07 -18.79 0.64
N VAL A 64 7.29 -19.10 0.18
CA VAL A 64 7.67 -20.45 -0.23
C VAL A 64 7.60 -21.39 0.99
N GLY A 65 6.69 -22.37 0.96
CA GLY A 65 6.45 -23.39 1.98
C GLY A 65 5.25 -24.26 1.60
N GLU A 66 5.18 -25.51 2.08
CA GLU A 66 4.18 -26.52 1.66
C GLU A 66 2.73 -26.18 2.07
N GLU A 67 2.52 -25.22 2.97
CA GLU A 67 1.20 -24.77 3.38
C GLU A 67 0.80 -23.50 2.64
N GLN A 68 -0.23 -23.60 1.80
CA GLN A 68 -0.81 -22.52 0.99
C GLN A 68 -1.34 -21.32 1.79
N ASP A 69 -1.25 -21.38 3.13
CA ASP A 69 -1.84 -20.41 4.05
C ASP A 69 -0.83 -19.76 5.01
N ALA A 70 0.43 -20.22 5.10
CA ALA A 70 1.32 -19.83 6.21
C ALA A 70 1.70 -18.33 6.19
N SER A 71 2.26 -17.85 5.08
CA SER A 71 2.63 -16.44 4.95
C SER A 71 2.33 -15.91 3.54
N GLU A 72 1.83 -14.68 3.47
CA GLU A 72 1.45 -14.00 2.23
C GLU A 72 2.40 -12.83 2.00
N ARG A 73 3.01 -12.77 0.82
CA ARG A 73 3.81 -11.62 0.39
C ARG A 73 3.10 -10.91 -0.75
N CYS A 74 2.75 -9.67 -0.51
CA CYS A 74 2.24 -8.75 -1.50
C CYS A 74 3.31 -7.71 -1.87
N LEU A 75 3.43 -7.43 -3.17
CA LEU A 75 4.43 -6.53 -3.74
C LEU A 75 3.71 -5.53 -4.65
N LEU A 76 3.83 -4.26 -4.34
CA LEU A 76 3.36 -3.15 -5.18
C LEU A 76 4.57 -2.56 -5.89
N TYR A 77 4.65 -2.71 -7.20
CA TYR A 77 5.73 -2.18 -8.02
C TYR A 77 5.28 -0.94 -8.78
N VAL A 78 6.08 0.12 -8.71
CA VAL A 78 5.93 1.30 -9.57
C VAL A 78 6.97 1.24 -10.69
N ASP A 79 6.52 1.39 -11.93
CA ASP A 79 7.35 1.39 -13.16
C ASP A 79 8.27 0.18 -13.25
N ARG A 80 7.68 -1.00 -13.13
CA ARG A 80 8.45 -2.22 -13.12
C ARG A 80 8.98 -2.57 -14.51
N GLU A 81 10.30 -2.67 -14.63
CA GLU A 81 10.92 -3.27 -15.81
C GLU A 81 10.76 -4.81 -15.83
N GLN A 82 10.66 -5.41 -17.02
CA GLN A 82 10.34 -6.83 -17.22
C GLN A 82 11.25 -7.81 -16.45
N HIS A 83 12.49 -7.41 -16.14
CA HIS A 83 13.46 -8.22 -15.39
C HIS A 83 14.06 -7.48 -14.17
N GLY A 84 13.53 -6.30 -13.84
CA GLY A 84 14.08 -5.43 -12.81
C GLY A 84 13.49 -5.67 -11.41
N ASN A 85 14.27 -5.30 -10.40
CA ASN A 85 13.75 -4.97 -9.08
C ASN A 85 13.15 -3.56 -9.19
N GLY A 86 11.86 -3.45 -9.50
CA GLY A 86 11.20 -2.13 -9.55
C GLY A 86 11.13 -1.48 -8.17
N ARG A 87 10.99 -0.16 -8.13
CA ARG A 87 10.68 0.59 -6.90
C ARG A 87 9.41 0.00 -6.32
N ASN A 88 9.47 -0.48 -5.08
CA ASN A 88 8.36 -1.24 -4.54
C ASN A 88 8.05 -0.96 -3.08
N LEU A 89 6.79 -1.16 -2.74
CA LEU A 89 6.31 -1.36 -1.38
C LEU A 89 5.94 -2.84 -1.23
N SER A 90 6.41 -3.46 -0.16
CA SER A 90 6.13 -4.86 0.14
C SER A 90 5.35 -4.97 1.44
N ILE A 91 4.31 -5.80 1.44
CA ILE A 91 3.49 -6.10 2.60
C ILE A 91 3.56 -7.60 2.80
N TYR A 92 4.14 -8.03 3.91
CA TYR A 92 4.19 -9.42 4.32
C TYR A 92 3.23 -9.62 5.48
N LYS A 93 2.48 -10.72 5.41
CA LYS A 93 1.62 -11.18 6.48
C LYS A 93 2.09 -12.55 6.89
N ASP A 94 2.37 -12.72 8.18
CA ASP A 94 2.83 -13.97 8.75
C ASP A 94 2.02 -14.33 10.00
N ARG A 95 2.21 -15.56 10.46
CA ARG A 95 1.47 -16.16 11.57
C ARG A 95 2.46 -16.66 12.62
N GLU A 96 2.20 -16.32 13.87
CA GLU A 96 3.09 -16.66 14.97
C GLU A 96 2.33 -17.29 16.14
N ILE A 97 2.98 -18.26 16.80
CA ILE A 97 2.45 -18.92 18.00
C ILE A 97 2.82 -18.10 19.24
N GLU A 98 4.03 -17.55 19.25
CA GLU A 98 4.57 -16.79 20.36
C GLU A 98 4.45 -15.29 20.11
N LYS A 99 4.42 -14.53 21.20
CA LYS A 99 4.36 -13.07 21.10
C LYS A 99 5.73 -12.54 20.71
N ILE A 100 5.79 -11.78 19.63
CA ILE A 100 6.99 -11.05 19.20
C ILE A 100 6.91 -9.59 19.66
N ASP A 101 8.04 -9.02 20.07
CA ASP A 101 8.17 -7.57 20.24
C ASP A 101 8.59 -6.92 18.93
N ALA A 102 7.67 -6.13 18.34
CA ALA A 102 7.88 -5.54 17.02
C ALA A 102 9.11 -4.62 16.96
N HIS A 103 9.47 -3.96 18.06
CA HIS A 103 10.64 -3.09 18.07
C HIS A 103 11.93 -3.91 18.07
N GLN A 104 12.06 -4.92 18.93
CA GLN A 104 13.23 -5.80 18.96
C GLN A 104 13.40 -6.54 17.64
N GLU A 105 12.31 -7.03 17.06
CA GLU A 105 12.31 -7.73 15.78
C GLU A 105 12.73 -6.81 14.63
N ALA A 106 12.15 -5.60 14.59
CA ALA A 106 12.52 -4.58 13.63
C ALA A 106 14.02 -4.22 13.72
N GLU A 107 14.56 -4.10 14.92
CA GLU A 107 15.96 -3.73 15.16
C GLU A 107 16.92 -4.88 14.82
N HIS A 108 16.67 -6.07 15.36
CA HIS A 108 17.65 -7.13 15.37
C HIS A 108 17.56 -8.06 14.17
N LEU A 109 16.36 -8.37 13.68
CA LEU A 109 16.18 -9.27 12.53
C LEU A 109 15.99 -8.49 11.23
N LEU A 110 15.16 -7.45 11.25
CA LEU A 110 14.86 -6.69 10.03
C LEU A 110 15.86 -5.58 9.73
N LYS A 111 16.71 -5.22 10.71
CA LYS A 111 17.75 -4.20 10.63
C LYS A 111 17.20 -2.82 10.28
N PHE A 112 16.04 -2.47 10.82
CA PHE A 112 15.48 -1.15 10.68
C PHE A 112 16.31 -0.12 11.46
N THR A 113 16.31 1.11 10.97
CA THR A 113 16.99 2.25 11.60
C THR A 113 15.97 3.29 12.04
N ASN A 114 16.37 4.15 12.99
CA ASN A 114 15.53 5.21 13.58
C ASN A 114 14.17 4.70 14.07
N ILE A 115 14.17 3.56 14.75
CA ILE A 115 12.95 2.85 15.12
C ILE A 115 12.23 3.58 16.25
N GLN A 116 10.91 3.71 16.10
CA GLN A 116 10.00 4.20 17.13
C GLN A 116 8.87 3.21 17.37
N ARG A 117 8.50 3.03 18.64
CA ARG A 117 7.27 2.33 19.01
C ARG A 117 6.07 3.20 18.65
N VAL A 118 4.99 2.58 18.17
CA VAL A 118 3.76 3.28 17.84
C VAL A 118 2.53 2.54 18.36
N GLU A 119 1.49 3.31 18.68
CA GLU A 119 0.19 2.77 19.08
C GLU A 119 -0.80 2.85 17.91
N LEU A 120 -1.42 1.71 17.60
CA LEU A 120 -2.26 1.52 16.42
C LEU A 120 -3.68 0.98 16.71
N GLY A 121 -4.02 0.72 17.99
CA GLY A 121 -5.35 0.31 18.41
C GLY A 121 -5.38 -0.94 19.29
N GLU A 122 -6.58 -1.36 19.70
CA GLU A 122 -6.82 -2.34 20.78
C GLU A 122 -6.25 -3.74 20.52
N HIS A 123 -6.27 -4.21 19.27
CA HIS A 123 -5.78 -5.55 18.92
C HIS A 123 -4.27 -5.62 18.66
N VAL A 124 -3.60 -4.48 18.59
CA VAL A 124 -2.17 -4.38 18.33
C VAL A 124 -1.40 -4.51 19.64
N THR A 125 -0.63 -5.59 19.76
CA THR A 125 0.13 -5.90 20.98
C THR A 125 1.55 -5.33 20.97
N SER A 126 2.09 -5.05 19.79
CA SER A 126 3.38 -4.39 19.58
C SER A 126 3.43 -3.83 18.16
N ALA A 127 3.95 -2.62 17.98
CA ALA A 127 4.19 -2.05 16.66
C ALA A 127 5.39 -1.10 16.67
N ALA A 128 6.12 -1.09 15.55
CA ALA A 128 7.30 -0.28 15.36
C ALA A 128 7.34 0.27 13.92
N ILE A 129 7.84 1.50 13.78
CA ILE A 129 8.12 2.17 12.50
C ILE A 129 9.60 2.56 12.49
N GLY A 130 10.29 2.28 11.39
CA GLY A 130 11.65 2.74 11.12
C GLY A 130 11.76 3.24 9.67
N ASP A 131 12.97 3.58 9.24
CA ASP A 131 13.20 4.19 7.93
C ASP A 131 12.87 3.24 6.76
N GLU A 132 13.09 1.95 6.97
CA GLU A 132 12.90 0.90 5.97
C GLU A 132 11.46 0.38 5.93
N GLY A 133 10.62 0.74 6.90
CA GLY A 133 9.25 0.28 6.96
C GLY A 133 8.66 0.19 8.36
N ALA A 134 7.76 -0.77 8.55
CA ALA A 134 7.07 -0.98 9.82
C ALA A 134 6.80 -2.46 10.08
N LEU A 135 6.63 -2.79 11.35
CA LEU A 135 6.25 -4.11 11.82
C LEU A 135 5.13 -3.98 12.85
N VAL A 136 4.08 -4.78 12.69
CA VAL A 136 2.90 -4.78 13.56
C VAL A 136 2.57 -6.20 13.97
N VAL A 137 2.35 -6.42 15.26
CA VAL A 137 2.00 -7.71 15.85
C VAL A 137 0.64 -7.58 16.53
N MET A 138 -0.34 -8.33 16.04
CA MET A 138 -1.70 -8.37 16.58
C MET A 138 -1.96 -9.69 17.27
N ALA A 139 -2.59 -9.67 18.44
CA ALA A 139 -3.17 -10.90 19.00
C ALA A 139 -4.35 -11.30 18.12
N CYS A 140 -4.41 -12.55 17.68
CA CYS A 140 -5.41 -13.02 16.72
C CYS A 140 -5.89 -14.42 17.09
N THR A 141 -7.21 -14.58 17.16
CA THR A 141 -7.84 -15.90 17.09
C THR A 141 -8.29 -16.16 15.66
N PRO A 142 -7.76 -17.17 14.95
CA PRO A 142 -8.08 -17.41 13.55
C PRO A 142 -9.57 -17.63 13.31
N LYS A 143 -10.14 -17.08 12.23
CA LYS A 143 -11.52 -17.41 11.82
C LYS A 143 -11.67 -18.88 11.41
N THR A 144 -10.71 -19.38 10.64
CA THR A 144 -10.64 -20.75 10.16
C THR A 144 -9.67 -21.57 11.01
N SER A 145 -10.04 -22.82 11.29
CA SER A 145 -9.18 -23.79 11.98
C SER A 145 -8.32 -24.62 11.00
N LYS A 146 -8.32 -24.27 9.70
CA LYS A 146 -7.48 -24.93 8.69
C LYS A 146 -6.06 -24.34 8.74
N GLY A 147 -5.06 -25.20 8.91
CA GLY A 147 -3.64 -24.85 9.03
C GLY A 147 -3.14 -24.89 10.47
N GLU A 148 -1.85 -24.64 10.64
CA GLU A 148 -1.19 -24.58 11.96
C GLU A 148 -1.86 -23.55 12.89
N PRO A 149 -2.03 -23.87 14.18
CA PRO A 149 -2.60 -22.93 15.14
C PRO A 149 -1.67 -21.73 15.32
N TYR A 150 -2.18 -20.52 15.16
CA TYR A 150 -1.45 -19.29 15.46
C TYR A 150 -2.23 -18.41 16.44
N LYS A 151 -1.49 -17.62 17.21
CA LYS A 151 -2.05 -16.68 18.21
C LYS A 151 -1.81 -15.24 17.84
N TYR A 152 -0.91 -14.99 16.89
CA TYR A 152 -0.53 -13.66 16.46
C TYR A 152 -0.50 -13.57 14.94
N LEU A 153 -0.96 -12.44 14.43
CA LEU A 153 -0.70 -12.02 13.05
C LEU A 153 0.40 -10.97 13.05
N VAL A 154 1.38 -11.19 12.20
CA VAL A 154 2.48 -10.26 11.99
C VAL A 154 2.31 -9.61 10.63
N THR A 155 2.25 -8.29 10.59
CA THR A 155 2.23 -7.52 9.34
C THR A 155 3.49 -6.69 9.25
N GLN A 156 4.30 -6.96 8.22
CA GLN A 156 5.49 -6.20 7.90
C GLN A 156 5.26 -5.40 6.63
N VAL A 157 5.52 -4.10 6.70
CA VAL A 157 5.56 -3.22 5.54
C VAL A 157 7.02 -2.85 5.30
N ARG A 158 7.54 -3.03 4.08
CA ARG A 158 8.91 -2.58 3.74
C ARG A 158 8.96 -1.85 2.42
N PHE A 159 9.82 -0.86 2.37
CA PHE A 159 10.22 -0.25 1.11
C PHE A 159 11.33 -1.08 0.45
N GLY A 160 11.24 -1.25 -0.86
CA GLY A 160 12.30 -1.87 -1.66
C GLY A 160 13.59 -1.04 -1.60
N LYS A 161 14.73 -1.69 -1.82
CA LYS A 161 16.05 -1.01 -1.81
C LYS A 161 16.16 0.12 -2.83
N ASP A 162 15.44 -0.05 -3.94
CA ASP A 162 15.41 0.91 -5.05
C ASP A 162 14.29 1.95 -4.87
N ALA A 163 13.49 1.87 -3.80
CA ALA A 163 12.46 2.87 -3.53
C ALA A 163 13.08 4.25 -3.31
N ASP A 164 12.36 5.29 -3.74
CA ASP A 164 12.81 6.67 -3.60
C ASP A 164 13.17 6.96 -2.13
N LYS A 165 14.39 7.48 -1.93
CA LYS A 165 14.82 7.94 -0.61
C LYS A 165 13.90 9.09 -0.22
N PRO A 166 13.26 9.03 0.96
CA PRO A 166 12.39 10.10 1.38
C PRO A 166 13.19 11.37 1.57
N GLU A 167 12.70 12.47 1.02
CA GLU A 167 13.26 13.80 1.30
C GLU A 167 13.07 14.18 2.79
N ASN A 168 12.04 13.61 3.44
CA ASN A 168 11.70 13.88 4.83
C ASN A 168 11.26 12.59 5.57
N LEU A 169 12.15 12.07 6.41
CA LEU A 169 11.91 10.84 7.18
C LEU A 169 10.73 10.96 8.17
N PRO A 170 10.61 12.03 8.98
CA PRO A 170 9.43 12.24 9.82
C PRO A 170 8.10 12.18 9.07
N VAL A 171 8.02 12.78 7.88
CA VAL A 171 6.82 12.74 7.05
C VAL A 171 6.54 11.31 6.58
N ARG A 172 7.55 10.55 6.14
CA ARG A 172 7.38 9.14 5.74
C ARG A 172 6.90 8.27 6.90
N HIS A 173 7.45 8.46 8.09
CA HIS A 173 7.03 7.74 9.29
C HIS A 173 5.56 8.03 9.64
N GLN A 174 5.15 9.29 9.52
CA GLN A 174 3.76 9.69 9.74
C GLN A 174 2.82 9.08 8.70
N GLN A 175 3.19 9.09 7.42
CA GLN A 175 2.42 8.44 6.34
C GLN A 175 2.30 6.93 6.56
N LEU A 176 3.37 6.27 7.01
CA LEU A 176 3.33 4.84 7.38
C LEU A 176 2.35 4.61 8.53
N LYS A 177 2.38 5.47 9.56
CA LYS A 177 1.47 5.37 10.69
C LYS A 177 0.00 5.53 10.27
N GLU A 178 -0.29 6.46 9.37
CA GLU A 178 -1.63 6.69 8.82
C GLU A 178 -2.11 5.51 7.99
N PHE A 179 -1.27 4.99 7.10
CA PHE A 179 -1.54 3.77 6.36
C PHE A 179 -1.86 2.60 7.29
N LEU A 180 -1.03 2.36 8.31
CA LEU A 180 -1.22 1.26 9.25
C LEU A 180 -2.52 1.39 10.05
N ARG A 181 -2.89 2.62 10.46
CA ARG A 181 -4.17 2.86 11.16
C ARG A 181 -5.38 2.53 10.31
N ALA A 182 -5.29 2.66 8.98
CA ALA A 182 -6.36 2.27 8.07
C ALA A 182 -6.31 0.77 7.73
N TYR A 183 -5.12 0.24 7.47
CA TYR A 183 -4.91 -1.11 6.93
C TYR A 183 -5.02 -2.22 7.98
N ILE A 184 -4.51 -1.99 9.19
CA ILE A 184 -4.41 -3.02 10.23
C ILE A 184 -5.79 -3.45 10.75
N PRO A 185 -6.75 -2.55 11.07
CA PRO A 185 -8.09 -2.98 11.48
C PRO A 185 -8.80 -3.84 10.42
N ALA A 186 -8.70 -3.46 9.15
CA ALA A 186 -9.30 -4.23 8.05
C ALA A 186 -8.63 -5.61 7.88
N THR A 187 -7.31 -5.69 8.04
CA THR A 187 -6.57 -6.97 8.05
C THR A 187 -7.00 -7.87 9.22
N PHE A 188 -7.16 -7.29 10.41
CA PHE A 188 -7.65 -8.01 11.58
C PHE A 188 -9.05 -8.57 11.34
N VAL A 189 -9.98 -7.73 10.91
CA VAL A 189 -11.36 -8.14 10.63
C VAL A 189 -11.42 -9.20 9.53
N ASP A 190 -10.53 -9.18 8.54
CA ASP A 190 -10.48 -10.19 7.48
C ASP A 190 -10.13 -11.58 8.05
N ARG A 191 -9.11 -11.67 8.91
CA ARG A 191 -8.47 -12.94 9.31
C ARG A 191 -8.82 -13.45 10.71
N CYS A 192 -9.14 -12.55 11.64
CA CYS A 192 -9.33 -12.83 13.06
C CYS A 192 -10.80 -12.78 13.47
N ARG A 193 -11.12 -13.47 14.57
CA ARG A 193 -12.38 -13.29 15.30
C ARG A 193 -12.26 -12.09 16.24
N ASN A 194 -13.32 -11.28 16.31
CA ASN A 194 -13.49 -10.24 17.33
C ASN A 194 -13.70 -10.85 18.71
#